data_AF-A0A2T5RI58-F1
#
_entry.id   AF-A0A2T5RI58-F1
#
_cell.length_a   1.000
_cell.length_b   1.000
_cell.length_c   1.000
_cell.angle_alpha   90.00
_cell.angle_beta   90.00
_cell.angle_gamma   90.00
#
_symmetry.space_group_name_H-M   'P 1'
#
loop_
_entity.id
_entity.type
_entity.pdbx_description
1 polymer ?
#
loop_
_entity_poly.entity_id
_entity_poly.type
_entity_poly.pdbx_seq_one_letter_code
_entity_poly.pdbx_strand_id
1 'polypeptide(L)'
;MNYLNCYSELGANEDQIFNYIIKNLRHSNRTFDYFIDWSKIFHKVKNIEMELNLLNYLIGKEDIKTEFKELIKKHPSVVNVIPILVAIRKKSVEVLVDYRGDDWKYKKYSFRKKSSYTEKEIEDIIEFCDGIGLLKLLKNKQIKNIVDYMIGLEVGIGTNGRKNRSGFLMEKITKW
;
A
#
# COMPACT_ATOMS: atom_id res chain seq x y z
N MET A 1 6.06 -17.71 28.92
CA MET A 1 4.63 -17.33 28.86
C MET A 1 4.26 -16.81 30.24
N ASN A 2 3.87 -15.54 30.37
CA ASN A 2 3.33 -15.04 31.63
C ASN A 2 1.93 -15.64 31.80
N TYR A 3 1.80 -16.66 32.65
CA TYR A 3 0.50 -17.16 33.07
C TYR A 3 -0.19 -16.04 33.85
N LEU A 4 -1.39 -15.66 33.42
CA LEU A 4 -2.23 -14.72 34.14
C LEU A 4 -2.67 -15.42 35.45
N ASN A 5 -1.96 -15.16 36.56
CA ASN A 5 -2.26 -15.68 37.90
C ASN A 5 -3.64 -15.27 38.45
N CYS A 6 -4.39 -14.44 37.72
CA CYS A 6 -5.72 -13.99 38.14
C CYS A 6 -6.73 -15.13 38.25
N TYR A 7 -6.60 -16.22 37.48
CA TYR A 7 -7.57 -17.31 37.52
C TYR A 7 -7.33 -18.31 38.66
N SER A 8 -6.08 -18.49 39.09
CA SER A 8 -5.76 -19.26 40.30
C SER A 8 -6.28 -18.60 41.57
N GLU A 9 -6.32 -17.27 41.63
CA GLU A 9 -6.92 -16.51 42.74
C GLU A 9 -8.45 -16.61 42.76
N LEU A 10 -9.09 -16.90 41.62
CA LEU A 10 -10.53 -17.11 41.47
C LEU A 10 -10.97 -18.56 41.74
N GLY A 11 -10.05 -19.47 42.07
CA GLY A 11 -10.33 -20.88 42.38
C GLY A 11 -10.76 -21.73 41.17
N ALA A 12 -10.55 -21.26 39.95
CA ALA A 12 -10.90 -21.99 38.73
C ALA A 12 -9.75 -22.88 38.26
N ASN A 13 -10.04 -24.14 37.93
CA ASN A 13 -9.04 -25.05 37.35
C ASN A 13 -8.88 -24.84 35.83
N GLU A 14 -7.80 -25.36 35.25
CA GLU A 14 -7.46 -25.15 33.84
C GLU A 14 -8.58 -25.58 32.89
N ASP A 15 -9.25 -26.71 33.17
CA ASP A 15 -10.37 -27.21 32.37
C ASP A 15 -11.59 -26.30 32.42
N GLN A 16 -11.90 -25.74 33.58
CA GLN A 16 -13.00 -24.77 33.73
C GLN A 16 -12.74 -23.49 32.95
N ILE A 17 -11.49 -23.00 32.98
CA ILE A 17 -11.07 -21.81 32.24
C ILE A 17 -11.15 -22.07 30.73
N PHE A 18 -10.60 -23.20 30.27
CA PHE A 18 -10.67 -23.59 28.86
C PHE A 18 -12.12 -23.72 28.38
N ASN A 19 -12.95 -24.45 29.12
CA ASN A 19 -14.36 -24.62 28.78
C ASN A 19 -15.13 -23.29 28.80
N TYR A 20 -14.81 -22.39 29.73
CA TYR A 20 -15.38 -21.05 29.77
C TYR A 20 -15.00 -20.23 28.53
N ILE A 21 -13.73 -20.26 28.12
CA ILE A 21 -13.26 -19.58 26.91
C ILE A 21 -13.98 -20.13 25.69
N ILE A 22 -13.97 -21.45 25.49
CA ILE A 22 -14.60 -22.11 24.33
C ILE A 22 -16.11 -21.80 24.27
N LYS A 23 -16.80 -21.81 25.41
CA LYS A 23 -18.24 -21.49 25.50
C LYS A 23 -18.54 -20.02 25.18
N ASN A 24 -17.61 -19.11 25.44
CA ASN A 24 -17.80 -17.67 25.20
C ASN A 24 -17.31 -17.19 23.83
N LEU A 25 -16.70 -18.05 23.03
CA LEU A 25 -16.36 -17.73 21.65
C LEU A 25 -17.62 -17.34 20.87
N ARG A 26 -17.54 -16.24 20.11
CA ARG A 26 -18.61 -15.84 19.20
C ARG A 26 -18.45 -16.54 17.86
N HIS A 27 -19.58 -16.86 17.24
CA HIS A 27 -19.64 -17.39 15.88
C HIS A 27 -18.96 -16.47 14.85
N SER A 28 -18.97 -15.15 15.09
CA SER A 28 -18.24 -14.18 14.30
C SER A 28 -17.82 -13.00 15.17
N ASN A 29 -16.62 -12.50 14.92
CA ASN A 29 -16.08 -11.24 15.44
C ASN A 29 -16.02 -10.14 14.35
N ARG A 30 -16.63 -10.37 13.18
CA ARG A 30 -16.60 -9.45 12.05
C ARG A 30 -17.65 -8.35 12.22
N THR A 31 -17.23 -7.21 12.77
CA THR A 31 -18.02 -5.97 12.77
C THR A 31 -17.86 -5.21 11.44
N PHE A 32 -18.59 -4.13 11.17
CA PHE A 32 -18.46 -3.39 9.91
C PHE A 32 -17.01 -2.94 9.61
N ASP A 33 -16.27 -2.51 10.64
CA ASP A 33 -14.86 -2.09 10.55
C ASP A 33 -13.90 -3.23 10.19
N TYR A 34 -14.33 -4.49 10.33
CA TYR A 34 -13.58 -5.67 9.86
C TYR A 34 -13.37 -5.62 8.34
N PHE A 35 -14.35 -5.11 7.61
CA PHE A 35 -14.34 -5.13 6.14
C PHE A 35 -13.52 -3.97 5.60
N ILE A 36 -13.74 -2.76 6.12
CA ILE A 36 -13.12 -1.54 5.64
C ILE A 36 -12.85 -0.56 6.79
N ASP A 37 -11.72 0.14 6.68
CA ASP A 37 -11.34 1.19 7.62
C ASP A 37 -11.08 2.46 6.80
N TRP A 38 -12.15 3.22 6.55
CA TRP A 38 -12.11 4.42 5.72
C TRP A 38 -11.19 5.48 6.32
N SER A 39 -11.21 5.64 7.64
CA SER A 39 -10.37 6.61 8.35
C SER A 39 -8.89 6.37 8.06
N LYS A 40 -8.44 5.11 8.14
CA LYS A 40 -7.06 4.74 7.82
C LYS A 40 -6.72 4.94 6.34
N ILE A 41 -7.64 4.61 5.42
CA ILE A 41 -7.44 4.78 3.98
C ILE A 41 -7.26 6.26 3.65
N PHE A 42 -8.21 7.10 4.04
CA PHE A 42 -8.17 8.54 3.76
C PHE A 42 -7.02 9.23 4.47
N HIS A 43 -6.63 8.81 5.68
CA HIS A 43 -5.45 9.34 6.34
C HIS A 43 -4.17 9.10 5.52
N LYS A 44 -4.01 7.91 4.93
CA LYS A 44 -2.85 7.62 4.05
C LYS A 44 -2.88 8.41 2.76
N VAL A 45 -4.03 8.46 2.09
CA VAL A 45 -4.19 9.17 0.80
C VAL A 45 -3.94 10.66 0.98
N LYS A 46 -4.47 11.26 2.06
CA LYS A 46 -4.28 12.68 2.40
C LYS A 46 -2.79 13.07 2.50
N ASN A 47 -1.93 12.18 2.99
CA ASN A 47 -0.50 12.46 3.13
C ASN A 47 0.27 12.57 1.80
N ILE A 48 -0.32 12.12 0.69
CA ILE A 48 0.28 12.14 -0.65
C ILE A 48 -0.65 12.75 -1.70
N GLU A 49 -1.78 13.31 -1.28
CA GLU A 49 -2.87 13.77 -2.15
C GLU A 49 -2.41 14.84 -3.15
N MET A 50 -1.52 15.74 -2.72
CA MET A 50 -0.96 16.78 -3.59
C MET A 50 -0.17 16.16 -4.75
N GLU A 51 0.75 15.24 -4.46
CA GLU A 51 1.53 14.54 -5.48
C GLU A 51 0.67 13.71 -6.42
N LEU A 52 -0.37 13.05 -5.91
CA LEU A 52 -1.32 12.29 -6.75
C LEU A 52 -2.10 13.21 -7.69
N ASN A 53 -2.54 14.38 -7.20
CA ASN A 53 -3.21 15.37 -8.03
C ASN A 53 -2.27 16.00 -9.07
N LEU A 54 -1.00 16.23 -8.75
CA LEU A 54 0.00 16.66 -9.73
C LEU A 54 0.18 15.63 -10.84
N LEU A 55 0.15 14.33 -10.54
CA LEU A 55 0.21 13.28 -11.55
C LEU A 55 -1.04 13.23 -12.45
N ASN A 56 -2.20 13.72 -12.01
CA ASN A 56 -3.40 13.81 -12.86
C ASN A 56 -3.15 14.68 -14.10
N TYR A 57 -2.19 15.61 -14.06
CA TYR A 57 -1.74 16.40 -15.22
C TYR A 57 -1.36 15.54 -16.44
N LEU A 58 -0.84 14.32 -16.21
CA LEU A 58 -0.38 13.43 -17.27
C LEU A 58 -1.51 12.70 -18.00
N ILE A 59 -2.73 12.70 -17.43
CA ILE A 59 -3.85 11.95 -17.98
C ILE A 59 -4.22 12.50 -19.36
N GLY A 60 -4.15 11.64 -20.37
CA GLY A 60 -4.48 12.02 -21.75
C GLY A 60 -3.41 12.83 -22.48
N LYS A 61 -2.19 12.94 -21.96
CA LYS A 61 -1.07 13.57 -22.69
C LYS A 61 -0.59 12.67 -23.82
N GLU A 62 -0.47 13.22 -25.03
CA GLU A 62 0.01 12.47 -26.19
C GLU A 62 1.51 12.13 -26.08
N ASP A 63 2.35 13.13 -25.78
CA ASP A 63 3.77 12.93 -25.47
C ASP A 63 3.97 12.82 -23.94
N ILE A 64 3.42 11.76 -23.37
CA ILE A 64 3.41 11.58 -21.92
C ILE A 64 4.82 11.46 -21.32
N LYS A 65 5.82 10.97 -22.06
CA LYS A 65 7.19 10.81 -21.54
C LYS A 65 7.87 12.17 -21.36
N THR A 66 7.78 13.05 -22.35
CA THR A 66 8.30 14.42 -22.27
C THR A 66 7.57 15.21 -21.19
N GLU A 67 6.24 15.10 -21.14
CA GLU A 67 5.42 15.77 -20.11
C GLU A 67 5.74 15.27 -18.69
N PHE A 68 6.00 13.97 -18.55
CA PHE A 68 6.37 13.40 -17.26
C PHE A 68 7.78 13.85 -16.81
N LYS A 69 8.73 13.92 -17.74
CA LYS A 69 10.07 14.50 -17.50
C LYS A 69 9.95 15.93 -16.98
N GLU A 70 9.17 16.77 -17.64
CA GLU A 70 8.95 18.16 -17.22
C GLU A 70 8.23 18.26 -15.87
N LEU A 71 7.26 17.38 -15.62
CA LEU A 71 6.59 17.30 -14.32
C LEU A 71 7.56 16.96 -13.19
N ILE A 72 8.45 15.98 -13.39
CA ILE A 72 9.46 15.61 -12.39
C ILE A 72 10.44 16.75 -12.13
N LYS A 73 10.85 17.49 -13.17
CA LYS A 73 11.73 18.66 -13.03
C LYS A 73 11.10 19.77 -12.21
N LYS A 74 9.81 20.07 -12.44
CA LYS A 74 9.07 21.13 -11.74
C LYS A 74 8.61 20.70 -10.34
N HIS A 75 8.21 19.45 -10.19
CA HIS A 75 7.67 18.89 -8.96
C HIS A 75 8.34 17.55 -8.61
N PRO A 76 9.60 17.55 -8.15
CA PRO A 76 10.36 16.33 -7.83
C PRO A 76 9.68 15.42 -6.80
N SER A 77 8.81 15.99 -5.95
CA SER A 77 8.07 15.20 -4.94
C SER A 77 7.22 14.09 -5.56
N VAL A 78 6.70 14.24 -6.78
CA VAL A 78 5.84 13.22 -7.44
C VAL A 78 6.52 11.86 -7.60
N VAL A 79 7.85 11.82 -7.62
CA VAL A 79 8.61 10.57 -7.70
C VAL A 79 8.36 9.67 -6.48
N ASN A 80 8.09 10.28 -5.32
CA ASN A 80 7.97 9.55 -4.07
C ASN A 80 6.71 8.65 -3.99
N VAL A 81 5.68 8.95 -4.79
CA VAL A 81 4.40 8.22 -4.82
C VAL A 81 4.37 7.09 -5.86
N ILE A 82 5.27 7.10 -6.84
CA ILE A 82 5.36 6.07 -7.89
C ILE A 82 5.37 4.63 -7.32
N PRO A 83 6.26 4.26 -6.38
CA PRO A 83 6.24 2.91 -5.83
C PRO A 83 4.94 2.59 -5.08
N ILE A 84 4.27 3.60 -4.51
CA ILE A 84 3.00 3.41 -3.79
C ILE A 84 1.88 3.04 -4.77
N LEU A 85 1.85 3.66 -5.96
CA LEU A 85 0.87 3.38 -7.02
C LEU A 85 0.91 1.94 -7.55
N VAL A 86 2.03 1.24 -7.33
CA VAL A 86 2.22 -0.18 -7.66
C VAL A 86 2.33 -1.08 -6.42
N ALA A 87 1.83 -0.61 -5.27
CA ALA A 87 1.82 -1.33 -4.00
C ALA A 87 3.21 -1.79 -3.49
N ILE A 88 4.28 -1.10 -3.89
CA ILE A 88 5.64 -1.35 -3.41
C ILE A 88 5.95 -0.44 -2.22
N ARG A 89 6.36 -1.05 -1.10
CA ARG A 89 6.75 -0.31 0.12
C ARG A 89 8.18 0.23 0.07
N LYS A 90 9.07 -0.46 -0.65
CA LYS A 90 10.50 -0.08 -0.75
C LYS A 90 10.66 1.13 -1.66
N LYS A 91 11.58 2.04 -1.30
CA LYS A 91 11.93 3.21 -2.12
C LYS A 91 13.00 2.93 -3.18
N SER A 92 13.52 1.71 -3.25
CA SER A 92 14.28 1.24 -4.40
C SER A 92 13.83 -0.16 -4.77
N VAL A 93 13.81 -0.45 -6.06
CA VAL A 93 13.35 -1.71 -6.62
C VAL A 93 14.43 -2.21 -7.57
N GLU A 94 14.77 -3.48 -7.46
CA GLU A 94 15.62 -4.16 -8.42
C GLU A 94 14.72 -4.98 -9.34
N VAL A 95 14.92 -4.83 -10.64
CA VAL A 95 14.09 -5.45 -11.68
C VAL A 95 14.98 -6.24 -12.60
N LEU A 96 14.59 -7.47 -12.90
CA LEU A 96 15.17 -8.28 -13.96
C LEU A 96 14.70 -7.72 -15.31
N VAL A 97 15.57 -6.94 -15.97
CA VAL A 97 15.23 -6.21 -17.21
C VAL A 97 15.48 -7.03 -18.47
N ASP A 98 16.36 -8.03 -18.39
CA ASP A 98 16.64 -8.96 -19.48
C ASP A 98 16.91 -10.35 -18.89
N TYR A 99 16.17 -11.33 -19.38
CA TYR A 99 16.25 -12.74 -19.00
C TYR A 99 16.25 -13.66 -20.22
N ARG A 100 16.34 -13.09 -21.43
CA ARG A 100 16.22 -13.83 -22.70
C ARG A 100 17.58 -14.27 -23.25
N GLY A 101 18.67 -13.63 -22.81
CA GLY A 101 20.04 -14.05 -23.11
C GLY A 101 20.58 -15.06 -22.11
N ASP A 102 21.84 -15.46 -22.29
CA ASP A 102 22.53 -16.40 -21.40
C ASP A 102 22.75 -15.85 -19.98
N ASP A 103 22.81 -14.51 -19.84
CA ASP A 103 22.98 -13.83 -18.56
C ASP A 103 21.74 -13.02 -18.15
N TRP A 104 21.37 -13.14 -16.87
CA TRP A 104 20.31 -12.35 -16.25
C TRP A 104 20.80 -10.94 -15.93
N LYS A 105 20.11 -9.91 -16.46
CA LYS A 105 20.45 -8.51 -16.21
C LYS A 105 19.47 -7.86 -15.26
N TYR A 106 20.00 -7.35 -14.17
CA TYR A 106 19.23 -6.62 -13.15
C TYR A 106 19.53 -5.13 -13.24
N LYS A 107 18.48 -4.31 -13.09
CA LYS A 107 18.60 -2.85 -12.98
C LYS A 107 17.89 -2.37 -11.72
N LYS A 108 18.53 -1.45 -11.01
CA LYS A 108 18.01 -0.85 -9.79
C LYS A 108 17.42 0.51 -10.06
N TYR A 109 16.14 0.68 -9.73
CA TYR A 109 15.42 1.94 -9.81
C TYR A 109 15.24 2.52 -8.41
N SER A 110 15.34 3.84 -8.28
CA SER A 110 15.27 4.55 -7.00
C SER A 110 14.21 5.65 -7.04
N PHE A 111 13.34 5.64 -6.05
CA PHE A 111 12.23 6.59 -5.86
C PHE A 111 12.36 7.33 -4.52
N ARG A 112 13.60 7.47 -4.03
CA ARG A 112 13.87 8.26 -2.82
C ARG A 112 13.51 9.71 -3.10
N LYS A 113 12.80 10.35 -2.15
CA LYS A 113 12.44 11.76 -2.23
C LYS A 113 13.71 12.62 -2.30
N LYS A 114 13.78 13.53 -3.27
CA LYS A 114 14.87 14.48 -3.46
C LYS A 114 14.30 15.85 -3.81
N SER A 115 15.11 16.90 -3.63
CA SER A 115 14.81 18.25 -4.09
C SER A 115 14.94 18.43 -5.61
N SER A 116 15.72 17.55 -6.27
CA SER A 116 15.89 17.49 -7.72
C SER A 116 16.43 16.11 -8.12
N TYR A 117 16.29 15.76 -9.39
CA TYR A 117 16.82 14.53 -9.98
C TYR A 117 17.73 14.88 -11.16
N THR A 118 18.77 14.08 -11.38
CA THR A 118 19.61 14.19 -12.58
C THR A 118 18.86 13.69 -13.81
N GLU A 119 19.31 14.08 -15.00
CA GLU A 119 18.66 13.66 -16.25
C GLU A 119 18.59 12.13 -16.39
N LYS A 120 19.68 11.43 -16.05
CA LYS A 120 19.73 9.97 -16.02
C LYS A 120 18.73 9.35 -15.02
N GLU A 121 18.58 9.94 -13.84
CA GLU A 121 17.60 9.45 -12.86
C GLU A 121 16.17 9.64 -13.35
N ILE A 122 15.88 10.74 -14.03
CA ILE A 122 14.57 10.99 -14.62
C ILE A 122 14.29 9.97 -15.73
N GLU A 123 15.26 9.69 -16.60
CA GLU A 123 15.18 8.65 -17.62
C GLU A 123 14.90 7.28 -17.00
N ASP A 124 15.63 6.89 -15.95
CA ASP A 124 15.40 5.63 -15.22
C ASP A 124 13.99 5.55 -14.62
N ILE A 125 13.48 6.66 -14.06
CA ILE A 125 12.12 6.73 -13.50
C ILE A 125 11.06 6.58 -14.61
N ILE A 126 11.24 7.25 -15.75
CA ILE A 126 10.35 7.17 -16.91
C ILE A 126 10.36 5.76 -17.48
N GLU A 127 11.54 5.16 -17.66
CA GLU A 127 11.72 3.79 -18.13
C GLU A 127 10.97 2.80 -17.24
N PHE A 128 11.10 2.92 -15.92
CA PHE A 128 10.35 2.08 -14.99
C PHE A 128 8.84 2.24 -15.16
N CYS A 129 8.33 3.48 -15.17
CA CYS A 129 6.90 3.76 -15.27
C CYS A 129 6.30 3.31 -16.61
N ASP A 130 7.07 3.38 -17.69
CA ASP A 130 6.70 2.87 -19.01
C ASP A 130 6.68 1.34 -19.02
N GLY A 131 7.73 0.71 -18.46
CA GLY A 131 7.88 -0.75 -18.40
C GLY A 131 6.78 -1.46 -17.62
N ILE A 132 6.27 -0.85 -16.55
CA ILE A 132 5.11 -1.38 -15.80
C ILE A 132 3.76 -1.04 -16.46
N GLY A 133 3.76 -0.25 -17.54
CA GLY A 133 2.55 0.18 -18.25
C GLY A 133 1.77 1.34 -17.62
N LEU A 134 2.29 1.98 -16.56
CA LEU A 134 1.60 3.09 -15.88
C LEU A 134 1.38 4.28 -16.82
N LEU A 135 2.41 4.67 -17.58
CA LEU A 135 2.28 5.77 -18.54
C LEU A 135 1.26 5.44 -19.64
N LYS A 136 1.20 4.19 -20.09
CA LYS A 136 0.21 3.75 -21.08
C LYS A 136 -1.22 3.88 -20.55
N LEU A 137 -1.46 3.49 -19.29
CA LEU A 137 -2.77 3.63 -18.64
C LEU A 137 -3.23 5.09 -18.54
N LEU A 138 -2.31 6.00 -18.20
CA LEU A 138 -2.58 7.44 -18.08
C LEU A 138 -2.80 8.09 -19.44
N LYS A 139 -1.94 7.81 -20.43
CA LYS A 139 -2.07 8.30 -21.80
C LYS A 139 -3.42 7.89 -22.41
N ASN A 140 -3.80 6.63 -22.26
CA ASN A 140 -5.04 6.10 -22.80
C ASN A 140 -6.29 6.45 -21.98
N LYS A 141 -6.15 7.28 -20.92
CA LYS A 141 -7.25 7.67 -20.01
C LYS A 141 -7.99 6.48 -19.39
N GLN A 142 -7.30 5.35 -19.22
CA GLN A 142 -7.85 4.16 -18.55
C GLN A 142 -7.95 4.40 -17.04
N ILE A 143 -7.02 5.18 -16.49
CA ILE A 143 -7.14 5.82 -15.17
C ILE A 143 -7.52 7.28 -15.41
N LYS A 144 -8.65 7.70 -14.81
CA LYS A 144 -9.21 9.05 -14.98
C LYS A 144 -8.94 9.96 -13.78
N ASN A 145 -8.60 9.38 -12.63
CA ASN A 145 -8.20 10.09 -11.43
C ASN A 145 -7.29 9.17 -10.61
N ILE A 146 -6.06 9.62 -10.37
CA ILE A 146 -5.04 8.86 -9.65
C ILE A 146 -5.35 8.81 -8.14
N VAL A 147 -6.03 9.82 -7.59
CA VAL A 147 -6.49 9.81 -6.19
C VAL A 147 -7.51 8.69 -5.97
N ASP A 148 -8.50 8.58 -6.86
CA ASP A 148 -9.54 7.53 -6.79
C ASP A 148 -8.93 6.13 -6.97
N TYR A 149 -7.99 6.00 -7.92
CA TYR A 149 -7.22 4.77 -8.10
C TYR A 149 -6.46 4.39 -6.82
N MET A 150 -5.81 5.34 -6.15
CA MET A 150 -5.07 5.09 -4.91
C MET A 150 -6.00 4.69 -3.76
N ILE A 151 -7.20 5.27 -3.66
CA ILE A 151 -8.22 4.85 -2.68
C ILE A 151 -8.58 3.38 -2.91
N GLY A 152 -8.88 2.99 -4.15
CA GLY A 152 -9.17 1.60 -4.51
C GLY A 152 -8.01 0.65 -4.20
N LEU A 153 -6.77 1.09 -4.47
CA LEU A 153 -5.57 0.32 -4.15
C LEU A 153 -5.40 0.10 -2.64
N GLU A 154 -5.59 1.14 -1.81
CA GLU A 154 -5.52 1.02 -0.35
C GLU A 154 -6.62 0.11 0.22
N VAL A 155 -7.83 0.15 -0.35
CA VAL A 155 -8.90 -0.81 -0.01
C VAL A 155 -8.43 -2.24 -0.29
N GLY A 156 -7.84 -2.48 -1.47
CA GLY A 156 -7.28 -3.77 -1.86
C GLY A 156 -6.17 -4.25 -0.94
N ILE A 157 -5.21 -3.40 -0.61
CA ILE A 157 -4.10 -3.71 0.32
C ILE A 157 -4.64 -3.96 1.74
N GLY A 158 -5.66 -3.22 2.15
CA GLY A 158 -6.32 -3.32 3.46
C GLY A 158 -6.93 -4.69 3.75
N THR A 159 -7.19 -5.51 2.71
CA THR A 159 -7.67 -6.89 2.87
C THR A 159 -6.69 -7.76 3.67
N ASN A 160 -5.38 -7.52 3.55
CA ASN A 160 -4.35 -8.21 4.35
C ASN A 160 -4.39 -7.79 5.83
N GLY A 161 -4.86 -6.58 6.13
CA GLY A 161 -5.04 -6.08 7.50
C GLY A 161 -6.17 -6.74 8.28
N ARG A 162 -7.03 -7.54 7.61
CA ARG A 162 -8.16 -8.25 8.24
C ARG A 162 -7.71 -9.22 9.34
N LYS A 163 -6.52 -9.80 9.23
CA LYS A 163 -5.95 -10.69 10.26
C LYS A 163 -5.75 -9.96 11.59
N ASN A 164 -5.18 -8.75 11.56
CA ASN A 164 -4.92 -7.97 12.76
C ASN A 164 -6.21 -7.40 13.39
N ARG A 165 -7.19 -7.00 12.56
CA ARG A 165 -8.50 -6.52 13.04
C ARG A 165 -9.31 -7.63 13.72
N SER A 166 -9.24 -8.85 13.20
CA SER A 166 -9.91 -10.01 13.79
C SER A 166 -9.45 -10.29 15.21
N GLY A 167 -8.13 -10.30 15.47
CA GLY A 167 -7.59 -10.52 16.81
C GLY A 167 -8.11 -9.48 17.81
N PHE A 168 -7.96 -8.20 17.47
CA PHE A 168 -8.43 -7.08 18.31
C PHE A 168 -9.94 -7.10 18.59
N LEU A 169 -10.75 -7.47 17.59
CA LEU A 169 -12.21 -7.56 17.76
C LEU A 169 -12.60 -8.71 18.69
N MET A 170 -11.87 -9.84 18.67
CA MET A 170 -12.17 -10.95 19.57
C MET A 170 -11.92 -10.55 21.04
N GLU A 171 -10.83 -9.83 21.32
CA GLU A 171 -10.51 -9.30 22.65
C GLU A 171 -11.58 -8.33 23.17
N LYS A 172 -12.22 -7.55 22.28
CA LYS A 172 -13.27 -6.60 22.67
C LYS A 172 -14.64 -7.22 22.89
N ILE A 173 -14.94 -8.36 22.26
CA ILE A 173 -16.28 -8.96 22.23
C ILE A 173 -16.43 -10.04 23.32
N THR A 174 -15.34 -10.45 23.97
CA THR A 174 -15.40 -11.29 25.18
C THR A 174 -16.12 -10.55 26.29
N LYS A 175 -17.17 -11.16 26.84
CA LYS A 175 -17.85 -10.67 28.03
C LYS A 175 -16.96 -10.99 29.24
N TRP A 176 -16.67 -9.97 30.04
CA TRP A 176 -16.05 -10.11 31.35
C TRP A 176 -17.09 -10.58 32.36
#